data_AF-A0A484CDX5-F1
#
_entry.id   AF-A0A484CDX5-F1
#
_cell.length_a   1.000
_cell.length_b   1.000
_cell.length_c   1.000
_cell.angle_alpha   90.00
_cell.angle_beta   90.00
_cell.angle_gamma   90.00
#
_symmetry.space_group_name_H-M   'P 1'
#
loop_
_entity.id
_entity.type
_entity.pdbx_description
1 polymer ?
#
loop_
_entity_poly.entity_id
_entity_poly.type
_entity_poly.pdbx_seq_one_letter_code
_entity_poly.pdbx_strand_id
1 'polypeptide(L)'
;MALPRQFLTYFLCTAMTAVYHCEATAPPPPPTGLNYSWLDPFTVNVSWQLPRGLQDREVWYKYRLVNDQTDKATTCLSWRNFTHRFLTEEMASDHLTYEVWTVGSKCDHHSNESTRVAITVRTPKPRAEVKDIRCFIDSTGMNCSWSPGNQPFNLSYR
;
A
#
# COMPACT_ATOMS: atom_id res chain seq x y z
N MET A 1 -24.46 16.51 57.67
CA MET A 1 -23.16 16.83 57.04
C MET A 1 -23.43 17.28 55.62
N ALA A 2 -23.39 18.58 55.36
CA ALA A 2 -23.65 19.15 54.04
C ALA A 2 -22.32 19.23 53.26
N LEU A 3 -22.24 18.54 52.12
CA LEU A 3 -21.13 18.72 51.19
C LEU A 3 -21.16 20.17 50.66
N PRO A 4 -20.09 20.96 50.73
CA PRO A 4 -20.10 22.31 50.21
C PRO A 4 -20.29 22.27 48.69
N ARG A 5 -21.26 23.03 48.19
CA ARG A 5 -21.61 23.21 46.76
C ARG A 5 -20.40 23.48 45.85
N GLN A 6 -19.30 23.99 46.42
CA GLN A 6 -18.05 24.29 45.74
C GLN A 6 -17.27 23.02 45.32
N PHE A 7 -17.33 21.92 46.08
CA PHE A 7 -16.62 20.68 45.75
C PHE A 7 -17.16 20.01 44.47
N LEU A 8 -18.46 20.12 44.22
CA LEU A 8 -19.11 19.59 43.01
C LEU A 8 -18.69 20.34 41.74
N THR A 9 -18.48 21.66 41.82
CA THR A 9 -18.12 22.48 40.66
C THR A 9 -16.70 22.22 40.18
N TYR A 10 -15.75 21.99 41.10
CA TYR A 10 -14.36 21.65 40.74
C TYR A 10 -14.22 20.26 40.13
N PHE A 11 -15.03 19.29 40.56
CA PHE A 11 -15.05 17.93 39.98
C PHE A 11 -15.62 17.93 38.55
N LEU A 12 -16.62 18.77 38.26
CA LEU A 12 -17.20 18.89 36.92
C LEU A 12 -16.24 19.60 35.93
N CYS A 13 -15.49 20.61 36.38
CA CYS A 13 -14.49 21.26 35.53
C CYS A 13 -13.31 20.35 35.17
N THR A 14 -12.84 19.52 36.11
CA THR A 14 -11.75 18.55 35.85
C THR A 14 -12.20 17.39 34.97
N ALA A 15 -13.46 16.96 35.09
CA ALA A 15 -14.05 15.97 34.18
C ALA A 15 -14.18 16.51 32.75
N MET A 16 -14.57 17.78 32.57
CA MET A 16 -14.65 18.42 31.25
C MET A 16 -13.27 18.51 30.57
N THR A 17 -12.21 18.86 31.30
CA THR A 17 -10.85 18.91 30.69
C THR A 17 -10.30 17.53 30.34
N ALA A 18 -10.64 16.47 31.08
CA ALA A 18 -10.20 15.12 30.77
C ALA A 18 -10.84 14.57 29.47
N VAL A 19 -12.08 14.96 29.17
CA VAL A 19 -12.80 14.51 27.97
C VAL A 19 -12.22 15.13 26.69
N TYR A 20 -11.71 16.38 26.73
CA TYR A 20 -11.12 17.04 25.57
C TYR A 20 -9.67 16.59 25.25
N HIS A 21 -8.97 15.95 26.18
CA HIS A 21 -7.60 15.46 25.93
C HIS A 21 -7.52 14.06 25.30
N CYS A 22 -8.65 13.36 25.12
CA CYS A 22 -8.67 12.03 24.51
C CYS A 22 -8.57 12.02 22.97
N GLU A 23 -8.72 13.14 22.27
CA GLU A 23 -8.61 13.16 20.80
C GLU A 23 -7.16 13.22 20.28
N ALA A 24 -6.18 13.57 21.11
CA ALA A 24 -4.81 13.79 20.64
C ALA A 24 -3.96 12.50 20.52
N THR A 25 -4.51 11.31 20.79
CA THR A 25 -3.71 10.07 20.88
C THR A 25 -4.27 8.88 20.08
N ALA A 26 -5.47 8.98 19.51
CA ALA A 26 -5.99 7.91 18.69
C ALA A 26 -5.21 7.83 17.34
N PRO A 27 -4.78 6.64 16.90
CA PRO A 27 -4.21 6.49 15.56
C PRO A 27 -5.22 6.93 14.48
N PRO A 28 -4.74 7.43 13.33
CA PRO A 28 -5.65 7.76 12.24
C PRO A 28 -6.42 6.50 11.80
N PRO A 29 -7.62 6.65 11.20
CA PRO A 29 -8.31 5.52 10.59
C PRO A 29 -7.54 5.00 9.36
N PRO A 30 -7.58 3.67 9.09
CA PRO A 30 -6.88 3.07 7.96
C PRO A 30 -7.52 3.45 6.61
N PRO A 31 -6.76 3.36 5.50
CA PRO A 31 -7.30 3.57 4.16
C PRO A 31 -8.40 2.55 3.86
N THR A 32 -9.37 2.97 3.05
CA THR A 32 -10.54 2.15 2.68
C THR A 32 -10.63 2.00 1.17
N GLY A 33 -11.46 1.08 0.68
CA GLY A 33 -11.70 0.93 -0.76
C GLY A 33 -10.42 0.63 -1.56
N LEU A 34 -9.52 -0.19 -1.00
CA LEU A 34 -8.31 -0.62 -1.70
C LEU A 34 -8.72 -1.34 -2.99
N ASN A 35 -8.10 -0.96 -4.10
CA ASN A 35 -8.37 -1.54 -5.41
C ASN A 35 -7.12 -1.50 -6.28
N TYR A 36 -7.07 -2.34 -7.31
CA TYR A 36 -6.02 -2.30 -8.31
C TYR A 36 -6.57 -2.44 -9.74
N SER A 37 -5.84 -1.88 -10.69
CA SER A 37 -6.14 -1.99 -12.11
C SER A 37 -4.86 -2.11 -12.93
N TRP A 38 -4.84 -2.99 -13.92
CA TRP A 38 -3.75 -3.11 -14.88
C TRP A 38 -3.81 -1.96 -15.89
N LEU A 39 -2.74 -1.16 -15.97
CA LEU A 39 -2.60 -0.09 -16.96
C LEU A 39 -2.07 -0.64 -18.29
N ASP A 40 -1.26 -1.68 -18.21
CA ASP A 40 -0.71 -2.46 -19.32
C ASP A 40 -0.41 -3.89 -18.82
N PRO A 41 0.11 -4.82 -19.64
CA PRO A 41 0.34 -6.21 -19.22
C PRO A 41 1.30 -6.41 -18.03
N PHE A 42 2.11 -5.41 -17.68
CA PHE A 42 3.14 -5.49 -16.64
C PHE A 42 3.07 -4.34 -15.63
N THR A 43 2.28 -3.29 -15.84
CA THR A 43 2.13 -2.18 -14.90
C THR A 43 0.77 -2.22 -14.23
N VAL A 44 0.78 -2.31 -12.90
CA VAL A 44 -0.41 -2.19 -12.07
C VAL A 44 -0.46 -0.83 -11.38
N ASN A 45 -1.67 -0.28 -11.29
CA ASN A 45 -1.97 0.85 -10.41
C ASN A 45 -2.72 0.32 -9.19
N VAL A 46 -2.16 0.51 -8.00
CA VAL A 46 -2.80 0.19 -6.72
C VAL A 46 -3.29 1.50 -6.11
N SER A 47 -4.53 1.52 -5.64
CA SER A 47 -5.20 2.73 -5.18
C SER A 47 -6.08 2.48 -3.96
N TRP A 48 -6.42 3.53 -3.24
CA TRP A 48 -7.32 3.51 -2.09
C TRP A 48 -8.08 4.82 -1.95
N GLN A 49 -9.07 4.82 -1.07
CA GLN A 49 -9.89 5.96 -0.71
C GLN A 49 -9.39 6.60 0.58
N LEU A 50 -9.62 7.92 0.69
CA LEU A 50 -9.40 8.66 1.92
C LEU A 50 -10.27 8.07 3.04
N PRO A 51 -9.71 7.79 4.22
CA PRO A 51 -10.51 7.34 5.37
C PRO A 51 -11.59 8.36 5.74
N ARG A 52 -12.74 7.87 6.22
CA ARG A 52 -13.82 8.74 6.70
C ARG A 52 -13.34 9.58 7.89
N GLY A 53 -13.73 10.85 7.90
CA GLY A 53 -13.40 11.78 9.01
C GLY A 53 -12.05 12.47 8.90
N LEU A 54 -11.26 12.22 7.84
CA LEU A 54 -10.01 12.93 7.58
C LEU A 54 -10.16 13.94 6.43
N GLN A 55 -9.43 15.05 6.50
CA GLN A 55 -9.31 16.00 5.38
C GLN A 55 -8.10 15.64 4.49
N ASP A 56 -8.25 15.79 3.17
CA ASP A 56 -7.30 15.28 2.16
C ASP A 56 -5.88 15.88 2.27
N ARG A 57 -5.75 17.08 2.85
CA ARG A 57 -4.47 17.83 2.90
C ARG A 57 -3.54 17.41 4.03
N GLU A 58 -3.98 16.54 4.93
CA GLU A 58 -3.26 16.21 6.17
C GLU A 58 -2.90 14.73 6.30
N VAL A 59 -3.24 13.90 5.30
CA VAL A 59 -3.06 12.45 5.39
C VAL A 59 -1.85 11.99 4.57
N TRP A 60 -0.98 11.25 5.23
CA TRP A 60 0.12 10.53 4.60
C TRP A 60 -0.14 9.04 4.65
N TYR A 61 0.38 8.34 3.65
CA TYR A 61 0.25 6.90 3.53
C TYR A 61 1.62 6.27 3.48
N LYS A 62 1.74 5.11 4.10
CA LYS A 62 2.84 4.20 3.90
C LYS A 62 2.34 2.94 3.23
N TYR A 63 3.17 2.35 2.39
CA TYR A 63 2.94 1.02 1.88
C TYR A 63 4.23 0.23 1.82
N ARG A 64 4.12 -1.10 1.87
CA ARG A 64 5.23 -2.03 1.67
C ARG A 64 4.78 -3.31 1.01
N LEU A 65 5.71 -4.01 0.39
CA LEU A 65 5.51 -5.38 -0.06
C LEU A 65 5.67 -6.34 1.13
N VAL A 66 4.72 -7.25 1.35
CA VAL A 66 4.68 -8.13 2.54
C VAL A 66 5.92 -9.04 2.66
N ASN A 67 6.45 -9.51 1.53
CA ASN A 67 7.58 -10.44 1.50
C ASN A 67 8.95 -9.76 1.34
N ASP A 68 9.00 -8.44 1.28
CA ASP A 68 10.26 -7.71 1.23
C ASP A 68 10.77 -7.47 2.66
N GLN A 69 11.83 -8.19 3.03
CA GLN A 69 12.44 -8.12 4.37
C GLN A 69 13.46 -6.98 4.51
N THR A 70 13.65 -6.16 3.47
CA THR A 70 14.54 -5.00 3.60
C THR A 70 13.80 -3.83 4.26
N ASP A 71 14.41 -3.19 5.27
CA ASP A 71 13.87 -1.97 5.91
C ASP A 71 13.69 -0.78 4.95
N LYS A 72 14.18 -0.91 3.70
CA LYS A 72 13.98 0.03 2.60
C LYS A 72 12.63 -0.13 1.87
N ALA A 73 11.85 -1.16 2.18
CA ALA A 73 10.63 -1.52 1.44
C ALA A 73 9.41 -0.64 1.77
N THR A 74 9.50 0.21 2.79
CA THR A 74 8.38 1.07 3.19
C THR A 74 8.48 2.42 2.47
N THR A 75 7.56 2.66 1.55
CA THR A 75 7.46 3.94 0.84
C THR A 75 6.42 4.82 1.50
N CYS A 76 6.73 6.11 1.62
CA CYS A 76 5.84 7.14 2.13
C CYS A 76 5.37 8.07 1.00
N LEU A 77 4.09 8.38 0.95
CA LEU A 77 3.53 9.33 0.00
C LEU A 77 2.25 10.00 0.51
N SER A 78 1.92 11.17 -0.06
CA SER A 78 0.65 11.86 0.17
C SER A 78 -0.42 11.47 -0.86
N TRP A 79 -0.05 10.74 -1.90
CA TRP A 79 -0.96 10.29 -2.95
C TRP A 79 -1.83 9.11 -2.46
N ARG A 80 -2.92 8.84 -3.17
CA ARG A 80 -3.83 7.72 -2.85
C ARG A 80 -3.62 6.50 -3.75
N ASN A 81 -2.50 6.49 -4.46
CA ASN A 81 -2.14 5.42 -5.36
C ASN A 81 -0.62 5.35 -5.54
N PHE A 82 -0.18 4.22 -6.08
CA PHE A 82 1.14 4.07 -6.66
C PHE A 82 1.05 3.13 -7.87
N THR A 83 2.03 3.25 -8.75
CA THR A 83 2.23 2.30 -9.85
C THR A 83 3.39 1.39 -9.53
N HIS A 84 3.29 0.13 -9.94
CA HIS A 84 4.36 -0.85 -9.80
C HIS A 84 4.48 -1.69 -11.07
N ARG A 85 5.72 -1.99 -11.45
CA ARG A 85 6.02 -2.87 -12.57
C ARG A 85 6.14 -4.30 -12.06
N PHE A 86 5.18 -5.12 -12.43
CA PHE A 86 5.18 -6.56 -12.27
C PHE A 86 6.06 -7.21 -13.34
N LEU A 87 7.38 -7.17 -13.14
CA LEU A 87 8.31 -7.92 -13.97
C LEU A 87 8.50 -9.33 -13.38
N THR A 88 8.20 -10.32 -14.20
CA THR A 88 8.11 -11.73 -13.80
C THR A 88 9.44 -12.39 -13.45
N GLU A 89 10.58 -11.77 -13.76
CA GLU A 89 11.90 -12.30 -13.41
C GLU A 89 12.23 -12.09 -11.92
N GLU A 90 11.88 -10.92 -11.38
CA GLU A 90 12.09 -10.56 -9.97
C GLU A 90 11.07 -11.24 -9.05
N MET A 91 9.95 -11.72 -9.60
CA MET A 91 8.81 -12.24 -8.85
C MET A 91 8.66 -13.74 -9.07
N ALA A 92 9.03 -14.54 -8.07
CA ALA A 92 8.83 -16.00 -8.06
C ALA A 92 7.36 -16.43 -7.89
N SER A 93 6.41 -15.48 -7.85
CA SER A 93 5.00 -15.68 -7.53
C SER A 93 4.09 -15.03 -8.57
N ASP A 94 2.90 -15.64 -8.80
CA ASP A 94 1.81 -15.10 -9.64
C ASP A 94 1.04 -13.96 -8.96
N HIS A 95 1.39 -13.64 -7.73
CA HIS A 95 0.76 -12.60 -6.93
C HIS A 95 1.75 -11.88 -6.03
N LEU A 96 1.46 -10.61 -5.74
CA LEU A 96 2.12 -9.82 -4.70
C LEU A 96 1.09 -9.23 -3.77
N THR A 97 1.42 -9.19 -2.47
CA THR A 97 0.57 -8.58 -1.46
C THR A 97 1.24 -7.32 -0.92
N TYR A 98 0.55 -6.20 -1.01
CA TYR A 98 0.94 -4.95 -0.40
C TYR A 98 0.15 -4.70 0.87
N GLU A 99 0.82 -4.17 1.88
CA GLU A 99 0.17 -3.55 3.03
C GLU A 99 0.20 -2.04 2.86
N VAL A 100 -0.90 -1.37 3.17
CA VAL A 100 -1.05 0.08 3.13
C VAL A 100 -1.62 0.55 4.47
N TRP A 101 -1.14 1.69 4.97
CA TRP A 101 -1.67 2.31 6.19
C TRP A 101 -1.52 3.83 6.15
N THR A 102 -2.31 4.49 6.98
CA THR A 102 -2.30 5.94 7.16
C THR A 102 -1.38 6.33 8.31
N VAL A 103 -0.82 7.52 8.19
CA VAL A 103 0.15 8.09 9.12
C VAL A 103 -0.29 9.48 9.52
N GLY A 104 -0.27 9.77 10.82
CA GLY A 104 -0.79 11.03 11.40
C GLY A 104 0.09 12.27 11.15
N SER A 105 1.29 12.10 10.61
CA SER A 105 2.18 13.20 10.21
C SER A 105 2.96 12.82 8.96
N LYS A 106 3.86 13.71 8.49
CA LYS A 106 4.71 13.53 7.30
C LYS A 106 5.73 12.40 7.48
N CYS A 107 5.24 11.16 7.55
CA CYS A 107 5.99 9.91 7.66
C CYS A 107 7.18 9.95 8.61
N ASP A 108 6.99 10.61 9.75
CA ASP A 108 7.93 10.55 10.85
C ASP A 108 7.94 9.13 11.43
N HIS A 109 9.10 8.65 11.87
CA HIS A 109 9.22 7.34 12.52
C HIS A 109 8.49 7.29 13.87
N HIS A 110 8.20 8.45 14.46
CA HIS A 110 7.51 8.59 15.75
C HIS A 110 6.01 8.89 15.64
N SER A 111 5.45 8.85 14.42
CA SER A 111 4.05 9.18 14.18
C SER A 111 3.11 8.01 14.48
N ASN A 112 1.89 8.32 14.94
CA ASN A 112 0.86 7.30 15.11
C ASN A 112 0.43 6.76 13.75
N GLU A 113 0.47 5.43 13.63
CA GLU A 113 0.11 4.68 12.43
C GLU A 113 -1.19 3.93 12.63
N SER A 114 -2.02 3.89 11.59
CA SER A 114 -3.22 3.06 11.61
C SER A 114 -2.91 1.57 11.46
N THR A 115 -3.94 0.75 11.65
CA THR A 115 -3.88 -0.67 11.29
C THR A 115 -3.58 -0.84 9.80
N ARG A 116 -2.69 -1.79 9.48
CA ARG A 116 -2.37 -2.12 8.09
C ARG A 116 -3.53 -2.85 7.41
N VAL A 117 -3.80 -2.47 6.18
CA VAL A 117 -4.77 -3.13 5.29
C VAL A 117 -4.05 -3.67 4.08
N ALA A 118 -4.39 -4.90 3.69
CA ALA A 118 -3.68 -5.63 2.65
C ALA A 118 -4.47 -5.66 1.34
N ILE A 119 -3.75 -5.65 0.22
CA ILE A 119 -4.28 -5.94 -1.11
C ILE A 119 -3.34 -6.88 -1.84
N THR A 120 -3.91 -7.97 -2.38
CA THR A 120 -3.18 -8.94 -3.20
C THR A 120 -3.45 -8.68 -4.66
N VAL A 121 -2.43 -8.25 -5.39
CA VAL A 121 -2.44 -8.10 -6.84
C VAL A 121 -2.07 -9.44 -7.46
N ARG A 122 -2.94 -9.95 -8.34
CA ARG A 122 -2.69 -11.16 -9.13
C ARG A 122 -2.39 -10.81 -10.58
N THR A 123 -1.41 -11.48 -11.18
CA THR A 123 -1.10 -11.29 -12.60
C THR A 123 -2.27 -11.76 -13.46
N PRO A 124 -2.58 -11.05 -14.56
CA PRO A 124 -3.72 -11.40 -15.42
C PRO A 124 -3.46 -12.67 -16.22
N LYS A 125 -2.17 -13.00 -16.41
CA LYS A 125 -1.73 -14.21 -17.07
C LYS A 125 -0.67 -14.91 -16.21
N PRO A 126 -0.66 -16.25 -16.18
CA PRO A 126 0.44 -17.00 -15.60
C PRO A 126 1.75 -16.67 -16.33
N ARG A 127 2.86 -16.77 -15.61
CA ARG A 127 4.20 -16.57 -16.16
C ARG A 127 4.46 -17.61 -17.25
N ALA A 128 4.78 -17.14 -18.45
CA ALA A 128 5.33 -18.00 -19.48
C ALA A 128 6.78 -18.35 -19.11
N GLU A 129 7.05 -19.62 -18.88
CA GLU A 129 8.42 -20.11 -18.83
C GLU A 129 9.00 -20.12 -20.24
N VAL A 130 10.21 -19.59 -20.40
CA VAL A 130 10.97 -19.62 -21.64
C VAL A 130 12.39 -20.08 -21.35
N LYS A 131 13.01 -20.77 -22.32
CA LYS A 131 14.35 -21.32 -22.27
C LYS A 131 15.17 -20.84 -23.45
N ASP A 132 16.48 -20.99 -23.39
CA ASP A 132 17.40 -20.75 -24.51
C ASP A 132 17.29 -19.35 -25.13
N ILE A 133 17.10 -18.32 -24.29
CA ILE A 133 17.02 -16.93 -24.77
C ILE A 133 18.36 -16.56 -25.45
N ARG A 134 18.32 -16.18 -26.72
CA ARG A 134 19.46 -15.70 -27.50
C ARG A 134 19.10 -14.40 -28.17
N CYS A 135 19.88 -13.36 -27.93
CA CYS A 135 19.70 -12.06 -28.59
C CYS A 135 20.95 -11.74 -29.43
N PHE A 136 20.73 -11.30 -30.66
CA PHE A 136 21.73 -10.75 -31.55
C PHE A 136 21.41 -9.28 -31.79
N ILE A 137 22.40 -8.41 -31.54
CA ILE A 137 22.27 -6.96 -31.70
C ILE A 137 23.22 -6.53 -32.82
N ASP A 138 22.69 -5.81 -33.80
CA ASP A 138 23.46 -5.19 -34.87
C ASP A 138 23.04 -3.71 -35.09
N SER A 139 23.58 -3.08 -36.13
CA SER A 139 23.26 -1.69 -36.46
C SER A 139 21.82 -1.48 -36.94
N THR A 140 21.07 -2.54 -37.24
CA THR A 140 19.69 -2.50 -37.72
C THR A 140 18.67 -2.81 -36.62
N GLY A 141 19.08 -3.47 -35.54
CA GLY A 141 18.24 -3.68 -34.37
C GLY A 141 18.66 -4.85 -33.49
N MET A 142 17.70 -5.37 -32.71
CA MET A 142 17.88 -6.51 -31.82
C MET A 142 16.91 -7.63 -32.21
N ASN A 143 17.45 -8.81 -32.53
CA ASN A 143 16.69 -10.01 -32.80
C ASN A 143 16.88 -11.00 -31.65
N CYS A 144 15.80 -11.34 -30.95
CA CYS A 144 15.80 -12.31 -29.88
C CYS A 144 15.00 -13.57 -30.25
N SER A 145 15.52 -14.74 -29.89
CA SER A 145 14.84 -16.03 -30.01
C SER A 145 14.84 -16.74 -28.65
N TRP A 146 13.85 -17.60 -28.44
CA TRP A 146 13.68 -18.41 -27.23
C TRP A 146 12.85 -19.65 -27.54
N SER A 147 12.97 -20.66 -26.69
CA SER A 147 12.15 -21.87 -26.69
C SER A 147 11.05 -21.74 -25.62
N PRO A 148 9.81 -22.19 -25.86
CA PRO A 148 8.82 -22.34 -24.79
C PRO A 148 9.34 -23.27 -23.68
N GLY A 149 8.98 -22.97 -22.43
CA GLY A 149 9.25 -23.81 -21.27
C GLY A 149 8.32 -25.03 -21.19
N ASN A 150 8.20 -25.61 -20.00
CA ASN A 150 7.50 -26.89 -19.81
C ASN A 150 5.97 -26.76 -19.79
N GLN A 151 5.43 -25.54 -19.74
CA GLN A 151 4.00 -25.30 -19.71
C GLN A 151 3.47 -24.93 -21.11
N PRO A 152 2.54 -25.71 -21.69
CA PRO A 152 1.87 -25.33 -22.92
C PRO A 152 0.99 -24.11 -22.66
N PHE A 153 1.32 -22.98 -23.28
CA PHE A 153 0.49 -21.78 -23.26
C PHE A 153 -0.13 -21.55 -24.63
N ASN A 154 -1.46 -21.48 -24.67
CA ASN A 154 -2.15 -21.00 -25.86
C ASN A 154 -1.96 -19.49 -25.96
N LEU A 155 -1.06 -19.07 -26.84
CA LEU A 155 -0.87 -17.67 -27.20
C LEU A 155 -2.05 -17.23 -28.08
N SER A 156 -3.04 -16.57 -27.47
CA SER A 156 -4.04 -15.80 -28.22
C SER A 156 -3.60 -14.33 -28.27
N TYR A 157 -3.36 -13.79 -29.46
CA TYR A 157 -3.26 -12.36 -29.69
C TYR A 157 -4.63 -11.82 -30.12
N ARG A 158 -4.99 -10.62 -29.66
CA ARG A 158 -6.16 -9.85 -30.10
C ARG A 158 -5.67 -8.54 -30.69
#